data_AF-A0A367K8H5-F1
#
_entry.id   AF-A0A367K8H5-F1
#
_cell.length_a   1.000
_cell.length_b   1.000
_cell.length_c   1.000
_cell.angle_alpha   90.00
_cell.angle_beta   90.00
_cell.angle_gamma   90.00
#
_symmetry.space_group_name_H-M   'P 1'
#
loop_
_entity.id
_entity.type
_entity.pdbx_description
1 polymer ?
#
loop_
_entity_poly.entity_id
_entity_poly.type
_entity_poly.pdbx_seq_one_letter_code
_entity_poly.pdbx_strand_id
1 'polypeptide(L)'
;MPNIPCTRKLKLTTADNDKIQWTLTRQQPEQYFVKQPEQVEMTSDAQHETLHVAKCLVDMLPLGSTLGRLFESYYILSILLRDTLAIRLRLILQMMDSDTLNAALYELFAYREDIGKAYVMSLSNEQLDEFFMKDSKYLLNNDTVRLERIKRLYYVLQRPDTNRKSCMDRLLLVRELMSTKDTVQMVFYETIERAKKDILCHSNPGNHEKDLIFQYLASWFFEFNQDSTMTMTEFSIQALQSASEAESDTVPDIGILLSIYSSGCRQLVAEGRDMLRIFDIMDWITKGAIDILEKGDSTGSLAVLLAFAQITLHFIHTDLSYSTWFENTFSNPKTTTLTKRGHGTLLKTLEDMIPYEIPSVLQIHGKALFNHTQDALFIRLVRKRLLELGVDNSLKKYPSAFNQPLQTSASIASNAVEDQVTLAVESFVKKNGVIPTTVLQNFVFRRQWFIATFLPSLFSWTTNNSTLMNAKHQLILALKEKGKIPESVYNEYINK
;
A
#
# COMPACT_ATOMS: atom_id res chain seq x y z
N MET A 1 -54.05 -13.87 -51.68
CA MET A 1 -54.66 -13.05 -50.61
C MET A 1 -53.76 -11.86 -50.35
N PRO A 2 -54.30 -10.65 -50.10
CA PRO A 2 -53.47 -9.46 -49.92
C PRO A 2 -52.72 -9.52 -48.59
N ASN A 3 -51.46 -9.09 -48.59
CA ASN A 3 -50.66 -8.87 -47.37
C ASN A 3 -51.32 -7.78 -46.53
N ILE A 4 -51.93 -8.16 -45.41
CA ILE A 4 -52.40 -7.21 -44.39
C ILE A 4 -51.20 -6.94 -43.47
N PRO A 5 -50.70 -5.70 -43.34
CA PRO A 5 -49.63 -5.40 -42.41
C PRO A 5 -50.15 -5.54 -40.98
N CYS A 6 -49.62 -6.53 -40.26
CA CYS A 6 -49.90 -6.75 -38.85
C CYS A 6 -49.20 -5.63 -38.05
N THR A 7 -49.90 -4.52 -37.83
CA THR A 7 -49.37 -3.40 -37.03
C THR A 7 -49.56 -3.70 -35.54
N ARG A 8 -48.48 -4.09 -34.86
CA ARG A 8 -48.45 -4.18 -33.40
C ARG A 8 -48.16 -2.80 -32.83
N LYS A 9 -49.03 -2.30 -31.94
CA LYS A 9 -48.80 -1.06 -31.18
C LYS A 9 -48.49 -1.43 -29.73
N LEU A 10 -47.29 -1.09 -29.27
CA LEU A 10 -46.94 -1.10 -27.84
C LEU A 10 -47.43 0.22 -27.23
N LYS A 11 -48.28 0.12 -26.20
CA LYS A 11 -48.79 1.28 -25.47
C LYS A 11 -48.36 1.17 -24.02
N LEU A 12 -47.61 2.16 -23.55
CA LEU A 12 -47.31 2.34 -22.13
C LEU A 12 -48.63 2.68 -21.42
N THR A 13 -49.06 1.85 -20.48
CA THR A 13 -50.34 2.05 -19.79
C THR A 13 -50.18 2.75 -18.45
N THR A 14 -49.07 2.54 -17.75
CA THR A 14 -48.67 3.30 -16.56
C THR A 14 -47.15 3.29 -16.39
N ALA A 15 -46.60 4.40 -15.91
CA ALA A 15 -45.23 4.49 -15.42
C ALA A 15 -45.30 5.09 -14.01
N ASP A 16 -45.02 4.27 -13.01
CA ASP A 16 -44.81 4.73 -11.65
C ASP A 16 -43.55 4.07 -11.10
N ASN A 17 -42.88 4.73 -10.16
CA ASN A 17 -41.46 4.58 -9.83
C ASN A 17 -40.94 3.14 -9.58
N ASP A 18 -41.80 2.15 -9.35
CA ASP A 18 -41.39 0.77 -9.07
C ASP A 18 -41.99 -0.30 -10.00
N LYS A 19 -42.83 0.04 -10.99
CA LYS A 19 -43.37 -0.93 -11.96
C LYS A 19 -43.65 -0.29 -13.32
N ILE A 20 -43.05 -0.85 -14.36
CA ILE A 20 -43.41 -0.58 -15.75
C ILE A 20 -44.26 -1.76 -16.26
N GLN A 21 -45.51 -1.49 -16.63
CA GLN A 21 -46.37 -2.47 -17.30
C GLN A 21 -46.54 -2.12 -18.78
N TRP A 22 -46.26 -3.09 -19.64
CA TRP A 22 -46.48 -3.01 -21.08
C TRP A 22 -47.65 -3.91 -21.48
N THR A 23 -48.55 -3.40 -22.31
CA THR A 23 -49.65 -4.20 -22.86
C THR A 23 -49.44 -4.37 -24.36
N LEU A 24 -49.28 -5.62 -24.81
CA LEU A 24 -49.15 -5.96 -26.22
C LEU A 24 -50.52 -6.41 -26.75
N THR A 25 -51.20 -5.54 -27.49
CA THR A 25 -52.45 -5.92 -28.17
C THR A 25 -52.15 -6.56 -29.53
N ARG A 26 -52.54 -7.82 -29.70
CA ARG A 26 -52.55 -8.55 -30.98
C ARG A 26 -54.00 -8.67 -31.45
N GLN A 27 -54.31 -8.20 -32.66
CA GLN A 27 -55.56 -8.56 -33.34
C GLN A 27 -55.28 -9.73 -34.27
N GLN A 28 -55.71 -10.95 -33.94
CA GLN A 28 -55.96 -12.02 -34.92
C GLN A 28 -57.12 -12.92 -34.47
N PRO A 29 -57.85 -13.56 -35.41
CA PRO A 29 -59.09 -14.28 -35.15
C PRO A 29 -58.86 -15.71 -34.64
N GLU A 30 -59.91 -16.24 -34.01
CA GLU A 30 -60.03 -17.52 -33.31
C GLU A 30 -59.55 -18.76 -34.10
N GLN A 31 -58.82 -19.68 -33.44
CA GLN A 31 -59.10 -21.14 -33.41
C GLN A 31 -58.08 -21.92 -32.55
N TYR A 32 -58.57 -23.00 -31.92
CA TYR A 32 -57.96 -23.89 -30.93
C TYR A 32 -56.90 -24.87 -31.48
N PHE A 33 -55.88 -25.25 -30.68
CA PHE A 33 -55.66 -26.60 -30.09
C PHE A 33 -54.25 -26.77 -29.42
N VAL A 34 -54.16 -27.81 -28.58
CA VAL A 34 -53.20 -28.15 -27.51
C VAL A 34 -51.93 -28.91 -27.99
N LYS A 35 -50.74 -28.70 -27.38
CA LYS A 35 -49.82 -29.74 -26.79
C LYS A 35 -48.35 -29.29 -26.54
N GLN A 36 -47.88 -29.61 -25.32
CA GLN A 36 -46.53 -30.06 -24.86
C GLN A 36 -45.25 -29.20 -25.11
N PRO A 37 -44.22 -29.31 -24.23
CA PRO A 37 -43.06 -28.44 -24.23
C PRO A 37 -41.99 -28.96 -25.20
N GLU A 38 -41.78 -28.25 -26.30
CA GLU A 38 -40.63 -28.44 -27.20
C GLU A 38 -39.60 -27.33 -26.98
N GLN A 39 -38.33 -27.66 -27.21
CA GLN A 39 -37.23 -26.69 -27.31
C GLN A 39 -37.61 -25.61 -28.33
N VAL A 40 -37.73 -24.37 -27.86
CA VAL A 40 -38.13 -23.24 -28.72
C VAL A 40 -36.88 -22.67 -29.38
N GLU A 41 -36.64 -23.01 -30.65
CA GLU A 41 -35.82 -22.17 -31.52
C GLU A 41 -36.52 -20.81 -31.71
N MET A 42 -35.81 -19.71 -31.42
CA MET A 42 -36.36 -18.37 -31.59
C MET A 42 -36.69 -18.09 -33.07
N THR A 43 -37.97 -17.82 -33.36
CA THR A 43 -38.44 -17.37 -34.67
C THR A 43 -37.85 -15.99 -35.03
N SER A 44 -37.72 -15.67 -36.33
CA SER A 44 -37.15 -14.38 -36.78
C SER A 44 -37.87 -13.14 -36.22
N ASP A 45 -39.15 -13.27 -35.90
CA ASP A 45 -39.95 -12.25 -35.21
C ASP A 45 -39.41 -11.93 -33.80
N ALA A 46 -38.96 -12.94 -33.06
CA ALA A 46 -38.41 -12.76 -31.71
C ALA A 46 -37.01 -12.11 -31.77
N GLN A 47 -36.21 -12.41 -32.81
CA GLN A 47 -34.97 -11.69 -33.09
C GLN A 47 -35.23 -10.22 -33.44
N HIS A 48 -36.29 -9.93 -34.18
CA HIS A 48 -36.66 -8.56 -34.57
C HIS A 48 -37.18 -7.75 -33.38
N GLU A 49 -37.99 -8.37 -32.49
CA GLU A 49 -38.44 -7.78 -31.22
C GLU A 49 -37.25 -7.50 -30.30
N THR A 50 -36.28 -8.40 -30.23
CA THR A 50 -35.05 -8.19 -29.45
C THR A 50 -34.22 -7.02 -29.98
N LEU A 51 -34.10 -6.90 -31.31
CA LEU A 51 -33.44 -5.78 -31.98
C LEU A 51 -34.15 -4.44 -31.69
N HIS A 52 -35.48 -4.46 -31.68
CA HIS A 52 -36.30 -3.29 -31.42
C HIS A 52 -36.22 -2.86 -29.95
N VAL A 53 -36.19 -3.79 -29.00
CA VAL A 53 -36.00 -3.49 -27.57
C VAL A 53 -34.60 -2.95 -27.30
N ALA A 54 -33.56 -3.56 -27.88
CA ALA A 54 -32.19 -3.05 -27.78
C ALA A 54 -32.06 -1.66 -28.40
N LYS A 55 -32.67 -1.43 -29.57
CA LYS A 55 -32.70 -0.12 -30.22
C LYS A 55 -33.49 0.90 -29.40
N CYS A 56 -34.63 0.55 -28.81
CA CYS A 56 -35.37 1.44 -27.90
C CYS A 56 -34.58 1.76 -26.62
N LEU A 57 -33.81 0.82 -26.07
CA LEU A 57 -32.95 1.07 -24.92
C LEU A 57 -31.79 2.03 -25.27
N VAL A 58 -31.21 1.89 -26.46
CA VAL A 58 -30.20 2.83 -27.01
C VAL A 58 -30.83 4.19 -27.32
N ASP A 59 -32.02 4.24 -27.89
CA ASP A 59 -32.72 5.49 -28.20
C ASP A 59 -33.22 6.23 -26.94
N MET A 60 -33.28 5.54 -25.78
CA MET A 60 -33.57 6.15 -24.47
C MET A 60 -32.35 6.73 -23.74
N LEU A 61 -31.14 6.57 -24.30
CA LEU A 61 -29.90 7.20 -23.80
C LEU A 61 -29.97 8.72 -23.53
N PRO A 62 -30.83 9.55 -24.17
CA PRO A 62 -30.88 10.98 -23.88
C PRO A 62 -31.81 11.39 -22.72
N LEU A 63 -32.55 10.48 -22.08
CA LEU A 63 -33.70 10.82 -21.21
C LEU A 63 -33.42 10.95 -19.69
N GLY A 64 -32.15 11.15 -19.30
CA GLY A 64 -31.83 11.49 -17.90
C GLY A 64 -31.79 10.32 -16.91
N SER A 65 -31.84 9.07 -17.38
CA SER A 65 -31.45 7.91 -16.57
C SER A 65 -29.93 7.75 -16.53
N THR A 66 -29.34 7.54 -15.35
CA THR A 66 -27.93 7.16 -15.17
C THR A 66 -27.62 5.93 -16.02
N LEU A 67 -26.58 6.02 -16.84
CA LEU A 67 -26.19 5.04 -17.86
C LEU A 67 -26.03 3.62 -17.29
N GLY A 68 -25.58 3.52 -16.04
CA GLY A 68 -25.51 2.25 -15.32
C GLY A 68 -26.85 1.53 -15.22
N ARG A 69 -27.96 2.25 -14.94
CA ARG A 69 -29.29 1.62 -14.73
C ARG A 69 -29.82 0.99 -16.02
N LEU A 70 -29.43 1.53 -17.16
CA LEU A 70 -29.71 0.93 -18.46
C LEU A 70 -28.93 -0.37 -18.65
N PHE A 71 -27.66 -0.42 -18.24
CA PHE A 71 -26.85 -1.64 -18.26
C PHE A 71 -27.42 -2.72 -17.33
N GLU A 72 -27.83 -2.35 -16.11
CA GLU A 72 -28.53 -3.26 -15.21
C GLU A 72 -29.80 -3.82 -15.87
N SER A 73 -30.63 -2.96 -16.45
CA SER A 73 -31.88 -3.37 -17.12
C SER A 73 -31.61 -4.30 -18.31
N TYR A 74 -30.61 -3.97 -19.13
CA TYR A 74 -30.18 -4.80 -20.26
C TYR A 74 -29.70 -6.18 -19.80
N TYR A 75 -28.91 -6.24 -18.74
CA TYR A 75 -28.39 -7.49 -18.20
C TYR A 75 -29.50 -8.38 -17.61
N ILE A 76 -30.44 -7.79 -16.86
CA ILE A 76 -31.58 -8.53 -16.34
C ILE A 76 -32.41 -9.11 -17.50
N LEU A 77 -32.67 -8.31 -18.53
CA LEU A 77 -33.37 -8.77 -19.74
C LEU A 77 -32.59 -9.86 -20.48
N SER A 78 -31.25 -9.77 -20.55
CA SER A 78 -30.43 -10.76 -21.25
C SER A 78 -30.43 -12.11 -20.54
N ILE A 79 -30.45 -12.13 -19.19
CA ILE A 79 -30.61 -13.35 -18.40
C ILE A 79 -32.01 -13.95 -18.60
N LEU A 80 -33.06 -13.12 -18.55
CA LEU A 80 -34.44 -13.57 -18.64
C LEU A 80 -34.78 -14.13 -20.03
N LEU A 81 -34.21 -13.55 -21.09
CA LEU A 81 -34.48 -13.91 -22.49
C LEU A 81 -33.47 -14.91 -23.08
N ARG A 82 -32.55 -15.40 -22.24
CA ARG A 82 -31.57 -16.50 -22.38
C ARG A 82 -30.68 -16.62 -23.61
N ASP A 83 -30.95 -16.04 -24.78
CA ASP A 83 -30.12 -16.32 -25.97
C ASP A 83 -29.80 -15.11 -26.87
N THR A 84 -30.72 -14.23 -27.24
CA THR A 84 -30.42 -13.23 -28.29
C THR A 84 -29.73 -11.95 -27.78
N LEU A 85 -30.02 -11.51 -26.57
CA LEU A 85 -29.42 -10.29 -25.98
C LEU A 85 -28.00 -10.54 -25.43
N ALA A 86 -27.74 -11.73 -24.89
CA ALA A 86 -26.41 -12.09 -24.40
C ALA A 86 -25.38 -12.09 -25.54
N ILE A 87 -25.75 -12.63 -26.71
CA ILE A 87 -24.88 -12.67 -27.92
C ILE A 87 -24.54 -11.25 -28.41
N ARG A 88 -25.50 -10.31 -28.30
CA ARG A 88 -25.32 -8.93 -28.79
C ARG A 88 -24.62 -8.01 -27.80
N LEU A 89 -24.49 -8.42 -26.54
CA LEU A 89 -23.85 -7.62 -25.50
C LEU A 89 -22.44 -7.20 -25.92
N ARG A 90 -21.64 -8.16 -26.39
CA ARG A 90 -20.27 -7.89 -26.83
C ARG A 90 -20.20 -6.89 -27.98
N LEU A 91 -21.11 -6.99 -28.96
CA LEU A 91 -21.18 -6.05 -30.09
C LEU A 91 -21.57 -4.64 -29.64
N ILE A 92 -22.54 -4.53 -28.72
CA ILE A 92 -22.98 -3.24 -28.17
C ILE A 92 -21.81 -2.58 -27.41
N LEU A 93 -21.12 -3.34 -26.56
CA LEU A 93 -19.97 -2.83 -25.81
C LEU A 93 -18.84 -2.39 -26.71
N GLN A 94 -18.59 -3.09 -27.82
CA GLN A 94 -17.56 -2.72 -28.81
C GLN A 94 -17.91 -1.46 -29.61
N MET A 95 -19.19 -1.17 -29.82
CA MET A 95 -19.64 0.03 -30.53
C MET A 95 -19.70 1.28 -29.67
N MET A 96 -19.62 1.13 -28.34
CA MET A 96 -19.60 2.25 -27.41
C MET A 96 -18.21 2.88 -27.34
N ASP A 97 -18.17 4.21 -27.24
CA ASP A 97 -16.93 4.91 -26.94
C ASP A 97 -16.46 4.62 -25.51
N SER A 98 -15.14 4.70 -25.31
CA SER A 98 -14.51 4.33 -24.04
C SER A 98 -14.97 5.19 -22.86
N ASP A 99 -15.22 6.48 -23.06
CA ASP A 99 -15.59 7.37 -21.96
C ASP A 99 -17.03 7.10 -21.49
N THR A 100 -17.95 6.86 -22.42
CA THR A 100 -19.31 6.43 -22.12
C THR A 100 -19.32 5.07 -21.42
N LEU A 101 -18.55 4.09 -21.92
CA LEU A 101 -18.44 2.77 -21.28
C LEU A 101 -17.81 2.88 -19.88
N ASN A 102 -16.79 3.71 -19.73
CA ASN A 102 -16.14 3.97 -18.45
C ASN A 102 -17.12 4.58 -17.44
N ALA A 103 -17.93 5.55 -17.84
CA ALA A 103 -18.96 6.16 -17.00
C ALA A 103 -20.05 5.16 -16.59
N ALA A 104 -20.56 4.35 -17.55
CA ALA A 104 -21.55 3.30 -17.27
C ALA A 104 -21.04 2.29 -16.25
N LEU A 105 -19.84 1.74 -16.48
CA LEU A 105 -19.26 0.75 -15.57
C LEU A 105 -18.95 1.37 -14.22
N TYR A 106 -18.48 2.61 -14.18
CA TYR A 106 -18.22 3.32 -12.93
C TYR A 106 -19.49 3.43 -12.08
N GLU A 107 -20.58 3.92 -12.66
CA GLU A 107 -21.88 3.97 -11.98
C GLU A 107 -22.32 2.57 -11.54
N LEU A 108 -22.26 1.59 -12.44
CA LEU A 108 -22.70 0.22 -12.18
C LEU A 108 -21.95 -0.42 -11.01
N PHE A 109 -20.63 -0.26 -10.91
CA PHE A 109 -19.85 -0.76 -9.78
C PHE A 109 -20.18 -0.08 -8.45
N ALA A 110 -20.77 1.12 -8.47
CA ALA A 110 -21.19 1.82 -7.26
C ALA A 110 -22.42 1.19 -6.59
N TYR A 111 -23.32 0.55 -7.35
CA TYR A 111 -24.58 0.00 -6.79
C TYR A 111 -24.92 -1.45 -7.17
N ARG A 112 -24.30 -2.04 -8.22
CA ARG A 112 -24.48 -3.45 -8.67
C ARG A 112 -23.17 -4.07 -9.18
N GLU A 113 -22.29 -4.42 -8.24
CA GLU A 113 -20.99 -5.03 -8.52
C GLU A 113 -21.07 -6.38 -9.26
N ASP A 114 -22.08 -7.20 -8.93
CA ASP A 114 -22.34 -8.50 -9.56
C ASP A 114 -22.55 -8.38 -11.07
N ILE A 115 -23.33 -7.38 -11.48
CA ILE A 115 -23.59 -7.08 -12.89
C ILE A 115 -22.33 -6.48 -13.52
N GLY A 116 -21.67 -5.52 -12.84
CA GLY A 116 -20.42 -4.93 -13.30
C GLY A 116 -19.36 -5.97 -13.66
N LYS A 117 -19.20 -7.00 -12.81
CA LYS A 117 -18.34 -8.16 -13.07
C LYS A 117 -18.69 -8.86 -14.38
N ALA A 118 -19.97 -9.16 -14.62
CA ALA A 118 -20.41 -9.86 -15.82
C ALA A 118 -20.11 -9.06 -17.11
N TYR A 119 -20.24 -7.72 -17.04
CA TYR A 119 -19.84 -6.84 -18.13
C TYR A 119 -18.33 -6.88 -18.37
N VAL A 120 -17.50 -6.80 -17.33
CA VAL A 120 -16.03 -6.88 -17.46
C VAL A 120 -15.62 -8.20 -18.14
N MET A 121 -16.26 -9.32 -17.80
CA MET A 121 -16.00 -10.62 -18.43
C MET A 121 -16.40 -10.68 -19.92
N SER A 122 -17.18 -9.71 -20.40
CA SER A 122 -17.69 -9.64 -21.78
C SER A 122 -16.94 -8.64 -22.67
N LEU A 123 -15.99 -7.88 -22.12
CA LEU A 123 -15.23 -6.85 -22.83
C LEU A 123 -14.21 -7.44 -23.83
N SER A 124 -13.82 -6.66 -24.84
CA SER A 124 -12.71 -7.03 -25.72
C SER A 124 -11.36 -6.91 -24.99
N ASN A 125 -10.31 -7.56 -25.54
CA ASN A 125 -8.96 -7.44 -25.01
C ASN A 125 -8.48 -5.98 -25.05
N GLU A 126 -8.79 -5.22 -26.11
CA GLU A 126 -8.39 -3.81 -26.19
C GLU A 126 -9.04 -2.96 -25.10
N GLN A 127 -10.34 -3.15 -24.84
CA GLN A 127 -11.07 -2.43 -23.79
C GLN A 127 -10.54 -2.76 -22.39
N LEU A 128 -10.19 -4.03 -22.16
CA LEU A 128 -9.62 -4.47 -20.90
C LEU A 128 -8.22 -3.91 -20.67
N ASP A 129 -7.37 -3.90 -21.70
CA ASP A 129 -6.05 -3.28 -21.62
C ASP A 129 -6.16 -1.77 -21.36
N GLU A 130 -7.13 -1.10 -21.98
CA GLU A 130 -7.40 0.31 -21.72
C GLU A 130 -7.81 0.54 -20.25
N PHE A 131 -8.77 -0.22 -19.73
CA PHE A 131 -9.19 -0.09 -18.33
C PHE A 131 -8.10 -0.48 -17.35
N PHE A 132 -7.31 -1.50 -17.65
CA PHE A 132 -6.13 -1.86 -16.87
C PHE A 132 -5.18 -0.67 -16.75
N MET A 133 -4.81 -0.04 -17.87
CA MET A 133 -3.92 1.12 -17.87
C MET A 133 -4.52 2.36 -17.20
N LYS A 134 -5.85 2.54 -17.28
CA LYS A 134 -6.57 3.68 -16.68
C LYS A 134 -6.68 3.53 -15.16
N ASP A 135 -6.93 2.32 -14.67
CA ASP A 135 -7.22 2.07 -13.25
C ASP A 135 -5.97 1.70 -12.43
N SER A 136 -4.96 1.06 -13.04
CA SER A 136 -3.70 0.71 -12.35
C SER A 136 -2.97 1.92 -11.77
N LYS A 137 -3.08 3.08 -12.42
CA LYS A 137 -2.51 4.37 -11.93
C LYS A 137 -3.04 4.77 -10.55
N TYR A 138 -4.25 4.35 -10.19
CA TYR A 138 -4.85 4.64 -8.87
C TYR A 138 -4.44 3.64 -7.78
N LEU A 139 -3.89 2.48 -8.18
CA LEU A 139 -3.24 1.58 -7.22
C LEU A 139 -2.00 2.27 -6.62
N LEU A 140 -1.28 3.01 -7.47
CA LEU A 140 -0.02 3.70 -7.20
C LEU A 140 -0.17 5.03 -6.45
N ASN A 141 -1.25 5.77 -6.72
CA ASN A 141 -1.47 7.07 -6.07
C ASN A 141 -2.21 6.93 -4.73
N ASN A 142 -1.83 7.78 -3.77
CA ASN A 142 -2.48 7.93 -2.45
C ASN A 142 -3.72 8.83 -2.47
N ASP A 143 -4.11 9.34 -3.65
CA ASP A 143 -5.31 10.16 -3.80
C ASP A 143 -6.57 9.39 -3.36
N THR A 144 -7.64 10.13 -3.02
CA THR A 144 -8.95 9.56 -2.68
C THR A 144 -9.37 8.54 -3.74
N VAL A 145 -9.20 7.27 -3.41
CA VAL A 145 -9.35 6.22 -4.38
C VAL A 145 -10.83 6.05 -4.64
N ARG A 146 -11.21 6.04 -5.91
CA ARG A 146 -12.57 5.69 -6.29
C ARG A 146 -12.69 4.18 -6.25
N LEU A 147 -13.33 3.66 -5.19
CA LEU A 147 -13.55 2.23 -4.91
C LEU A 147 -13.99 1.44 -6.16
N GLU A 148 -14.82 2.05 -7.00
CA GLU A 148 -15.35 1.42 -8.21
C GLU A 148 -14.25 1.06 -9.22
N ARG A 149 -13.18 1.86 -9.30
CA ARG A 149 -12.02 1.59 -10.16
C ARG A 149 -11.17 0.45 -9.62
N ILE A 150 -11.02 0.36 -8.30
CA ILE A 150 -10.36 -0.79 -7.65
C ILE A 150 -11.14 -2.07 -7.98
N LYS A 151 -12.47 -2.06 -7.78
CA LYS A 151 -13.32 -3.22 -8.10
C LYS A 151 -13.20 -3.63 -9.56
N ARG A 152 -13.27 -2.67 -10.49
CA ARG A 152 -13.11 -2.96 -11.91
C ARG A 152 -11.73 -3.57 -12.20
N LEU A 153 -10.66 -2.97 -11.70
CA LEU A 153 -9.30 -3.49 -11.87
C LEU A 153 -9.16 -4.92 -11.34
N TYR A 154 -9.72 -5.21 -10.16
CA TYR A 154 -9.76 -6.55 -9.59
C TYR A 154 -10.37 -7.56 -10.56
N TYR A 155 -11.54 -7.25 -11.14
CA TYR A 155 -12.18 -8.15 -12.10
C TYR A 155 -11.47 -8.23 -13.44
N VAL A 156 -10.82 -7.16 -13.90
CA VAL A 156 -9.95 -7.19 -15.08
C VAL A 156 -8.80 -8.17 -14.88
N LEU A 157 -8.16 -8.13 -13.70
CA LEU A 157 -7.05 -9.02 -13.35
C LEU A 157 -7.48 -10.50 -13.23
N GLN A 158 -8.75 -10.76 -12.87
CA GLN A 158 -9.28 -12.11 -12.68
C GLN A 158 -9.58 -12.89 -13.96
N ARG A 159 -9.41 -12.27 -15.13
CA ARG A 159 -9.75 -12.93 -16.39
C ARG A 159 -8.86 -14.17 -16.64
N PRO A 160 -9.41 -15.30 -17.14
CA PRO A 160 -8.64 -16.53 -17.29
C PRO A 160 -7.45 -16.45 -18.28
N ASP A 161 -7.53 -15.58 -19.28
CA ASP A 161 -6.50 -15.35 -20.30
C ASP A 161 -5.47 -14.28 -19.90
N THR A 162 -5.53 -13.78 -18.67
CA THR A 162 -4.57 -12.79 -18.15
C THR A 162 -3.15 -13.37 -18.11
N ASN A 163 -2.25 -12.79 -18.90
CA ASN A 163 -0.82 -13.06 -18.78
C ASN A 163 -0.28 -12.38 -17.51
N ARG A 164 -0.15 -13.18 -16.43
CA ARG A 164 0.27 -12.71 -15.10
C ARG A 164 1.60 -11.97 -15.12
N LYS A 165 2.63 -12.52 -15.80
CA LYS A 165 3.95 -11.90 -15.90
C LYS A 165 3.88 -10.53 -16.58
N SER A 166 3.27 -10.48 -17.76
CA SER A 166 3.11 -9.22 -18.51
C SER A 166 2.30 -8.18 -17.74
N CYS A 167 1.28 -8.59 -16.98
CA CYS A 167 0.52 -7.66 -16.13
C CYS A 167 1.38 -7.12 -14.98
N MET A 168 2.16 -7.98 -14.32
CA MET A 168 3.07 -7.55 -13.26
C MET A 168 4.14 -6.61 -13.78
N ASP A 169 4.78 -6.91 -14.92
CA ASP A 169 5.77 -6.03 -15.54
C ASP A 169 5.17 -4.64 -15.82
N ARG A 170 3.95 -4.60 -16.39
CA ARG A 170 3.24 -3.34 -16.63
C ARG A 170 2.85 -2.58 -15.37
N LEU A 171 2.49 -3.27 -14.27
CA LEU A 171 2.19 -2.63 -12.98
C LEU A 171 3.43 -1.97 -12.36
N LEU A 172 4.62 -2.57 -12.55
CA LEU A 172 5.86 -2.04 -12.00
C LEU A 172 6.43 -0.85 -12.79
N LEU A 173 6.19 -0.79 -14.11
CA LEU A 173 6.76 0.20 -15.02
C LEU A 173 5.98 1.54 -15.09
N VAL A 174 5.09 1.82 -14.14
CA VAL A 174 4.18 2.98 -14.24
C VAL A 174 4.82 4.30 -13.77
N ARG A 175 5.98 4.27 -13.11
CA ARG A 175 6.55 5.47 -12.49
C ARG A 175 7.62 6.13 -13.37
N GLU A 176 7.25 7.25 -13.98
CA GLU A 176 8.16 8.19 -14.63
C GLU A 176 8.85 9.08 -13.59
N LEU A 177 10.14 9.37 -13.78
CA LEU A 177 10.90 10.29 -12.91
C LEU A 177 10.32 11.71 -13.00
N MET A 178 9.86 12.25 -11.87
CA MET A 178 9.14 13.52 -11.80
C MET A 178 10.06 14.76 -11.79
N SER A 179 11.38 14.62 -11.67
CA SER A 179 12.32 15.71 -11.39
C SER A 179 13.72 15.46 -11.95
N THR A 180 14.39 16.51 -12.41
CA THR A 180 15.78 16.49 -12.91
C THR A 180 16.84 16.46 -11.80
N LYS A 181 16.43 16.53 -10.52
CA LYS A 181 17.34 16.50 -9.36
C LYS A 181 17.46 15.13 -8.69
N ASP A 182 16.55 14.22 -8.96
CA ASP A 182 16.48 12.94 -8.27
C ASP A 182 17.26 11.89 -9.07
N THR A 183 18.17 11.17 -8.42
CA THR A 183 18.79 10.00 -9.07
C THR A 183 17.84 8.80 -8.96
N VAL A 184 17.86 7.91 -9.95
CA VAL A 184 17.12 6.64 -9.94
C VAL A 184 17.29 5.90 -8.61
N GLN A 185 18.51 5.88 -8.09
CA GLN A 185 18.85 5.21 -6.83
C GLN A 185 18.18 5.86 -5.60
N MET A 186 18.08 7.21 -5.55
CA MET A 186 17.36 7.88 -4.46
C MET A 186 15.86 7.55 -4.50
N VAL A 187 15.21 7.70 -5.66
CA VAL A 187 13.77 7.43 -5.81
C VAL A 187 13.43 5.98 -5.45
N PHE A 188 14.31 5.05 -5.84
CA PHE A 188 14.19 3.63 -5.51
C PHE A 188 14.19 3.39 -3.99
N TYR A 189 15.21 3.87 -3.28
CA TYR A 189 15.32 3.64 -1.84
C TYR A 189 14.28 4.41 -1.02
N GLU A 190 13.93 5.63 -1.40
CA GLU A 190 12.83 6.37 -0.77
C GLU A 190 11.48 5.64 -0.89
N THR A 191 11.29 4.91 -1.99
CA THR A 191 10.07 4.13 -2.21
C THR A 191 10.03 2.91 -1.30
N ILE A 192 11.16 2.22 -1.14
CA ILE A 192 11.32 1.15 -0.16
C ILE A 192 11.07 1.67 1.26
N GLU A 193 11.67 2.81 1.63
CA GLU A 193 11.51 3.43 2.95
C GLU A 193 10.05 3.72 3.27
N ARG A 194 9.36 4.41 2.35
CA ARG A 194 7.97 4.83 2.51
C ARG A 194 7.07 3.62 2.71
N ALA A 195 7.16 2.63 1.82
CA ALA A 195 6.34 1.43 1.91
C ALA A 195 6.61 0.65 3.20
N LYS A 196 7.89 0.54 3.62
CA LYS A 196 8.24 -0.12 4.88
C LYS A 196 7.72 0.61 6.11
N LYS A 197 7.77 1.94 6.15
CA LYS A 197 7.19 2.72 7.25
C LYS A 197 5.69 2.46 7.35
N ASP A 198 5.00 2.47 6.22
CA ASP A 198 3.56 2.20 6.16
C ASP A 198 3.21 0.77 6.62
N ILE A 199 4.02 -0.23 6.22
CA ILE A 199 3.76 -1.65 6.52
C ILE A 199 4.19 -2.06 7.93
N LEU A 200 5.39 -1.67 8.36
CA LEU A 200 6.04 -2.20 9.57
C LEU A 200 5.84 -1.33 10.81
N CYS A 201 5.62 -0.02 10.62
CA CYS A 201 5.55 0.94 11.71
C CYS A 201 4.13 1.45 11.98
N HIS A 202 3.29 1.50 10.95
CA HIS A 202 1.91 1.97 11.07
C HIS A 202 0.94 0.79 11.05
N SER A 203 0.13 0.66 12.09
CA SER A 203 -0.98 -0.31 12.14
C SER A 203 -2.17 0.13 11.26
N ASN A 204 -1.92 0.95 10.24
CA ASN A 204 -3.01 1.55 9.49
C ASN A 204 -3.63 0.45 8.64
N PRO A 205 -4.91 0.08 8.83
CA PRO A 205 -5.63 -0.80 7.91
C PRO A 205 -5.91 0.03 6.65
N GLY A 206 -4.85 0.31 5.88
CA GLY A 206 -4.89 1.20 4.72
C GLY A 206 -5.69 0.55 3.61
N ASN A 207 -6.92 1.02 3.45
CA ASN A 207 -7.84 0.74 2.37
C ASN A 207 -8.05 -0.77 2.09
N HIS A 208 -8.95 -1.40 2.84
CA HIS A 208 -9.37 -2.81 2.68
C HIS A 208 -9.58 -3.25 1.23
N GLU A 209 -9.96 -2.32 0.36
CA GLU A 209 -10.26 -2.54 -1.04
C GLU A 209 -9.00 -2.76 -1.88
N LYS A 210 -7.92 -1.99 -1.64
CA LYS A 210 -6.61 -2.23 -2.26
C LYS A 210 -6.01 -3.54 -1.77
N ASP A 211 -6.26 -3.89 -0.51
CA ASP A 211 -5.76 -5.14 0.08
C ASP A 211 -6.29 -6.37 -0.67
N LEU A 212 -7.55 -6.37 -1.12
CA LEU A 212 -8.12 -7.46 -1.94
C LEU A 212 -7.37 -7.66 -3.26
N ILE A 213 -6.99 -6.57 -3.94
CA ILE A 213 -6.18 -6.66 -5.16
C ILE A 213 -4.80 -7.23 -4.83
N PHE A 214 -4.15 -6.71 -3.79
CA PHE A 214 -2.81 -7.15 -3.42
C PHE A 214 -2.79 -8.62 -2.95
N GLN A 215 -3.80 -9.08 -2.22
CA GLN A 215 -4.00 -10.49 -1.88
C GLN A 215 -4.18 -11.35 -3.14
N TYR A 216 -5.00 -10.91 -4.09
CA TYR A 216 -5.18 -11.63 -5.35
C TYR A 216 -3.90 -11.69 -6.17
N LEU A 217 -3.16 -10.59 -6.29
CA LEU A 217 -1.86 -10.56 -6.94
C LEU A 217 -0.83 -11.43 -6.21
N ALA A 218 -0.86 -11.48 -4.87
CA ALA A 218 0.00 -12.35 -4.08
C ALA A 218 -0.24 -13.82 -4.41
N SER A 219 -1.51 -14.22 -4.63
CA SER A 219 -1.88 -15.59 -5.02
C SER A 219 -1.29 -16.04 -6.36
N TRP A 220 -0.72 -15.12 -7.15
CA TRP A 220 0.00 -15.44 -8.38
C TRP A 220 1.42 -15.94 -8.12
N PHE A 221 1.91 -15.91 -6.88
CA PHE A 221 3.28 -16.29 -6.54
C PHE A 221 3.34 -17.50 -5.63
N PHE A 222 4.36 -18.33 -5.84
CA PHE A 222 4.59 -19.58 -5.14
C PHE A 222 4.57 -19.35 -3.65
N GLU A 223 5.27 -18.31 -3.15
CA GLU A 223 5.35 -17.93 -1.74
C GLU A 223 3.98 -17.96 -1.04
N PHE A 224 2.93 -17.48 -1.70
CA PHE A 224 1.57 -17.38 -1.15
C PHE A 224 0.58 -18.41 -1.72
N ASN A 225 0.93 -19.08 -2.81
CA ASN A 225 0.13 -20.11 -3.46
C ASN A 225 1.01 -21.21 -4.06
N GLN A 226 1.01 -22.39 -3.46
CA GLN A 226 1.85 -23.53 -3.86
C GLN A 226 1.57 -24.03 -5.29
N ASP A 227 0.37 -23.78 -5.82
CA ASP A 227 0.02 -24.16 -7.20
C ASP A 227 0.60 -23.19 -8.24
N SER A 228 1.20 -22.08 -7.81
CA SER A 228 1.81 -21.13 -8.73
C SER A 228 3.21 -21.56 -9.15
N THR A 229 3.51 -21.35 -10.43
CA THR A 229 4.83 -21.55 -11.04
C THR A 229 5.72 -20.32 -11.03
N MET A 230 5.19 -19.15 -10.67
CA MET A 230 5.97 -17.91 -10.54
C MET A 230 6.43 -17.73 -9.11
N THR A 231 7.70 -17.38 -8.87
CA THR A 231 8.16 -16.98 -7.54
C THR A 231 8.31 -15.46 -7.49
N MET A 232 7.87 -14.84 -6.39
CA MET A 232 7.96 -13.38 -6.20
C MET A 232 9.41 -12.95 -6.06
N THR A 233 10.23 -13.80 -5.43
CA THR A 233 11.67 -13.61 -5.25
C THR A 233 12.39 -13.53 -6.60
N GLU A 234 12.25 -14.54 -7.47
CA GLU A 234 12.94 -14.52 -8.78
C GLU A 234 12.35 -13.47 -9.71
N PHE A 235 11.02 -13.27 -9.68
CA PHE A 235 10.36 -12.24 -10.46
C PHE A 235 10.92 -10.85 -10.15
N SER A 236 11.07 -10.51 -8.86
CA SER A 236 11.57 -9.20 -8.44
C SER A 236 13.01 -8.96 -8.89
N ILE A 237 13.85 -9.99 -8.82
CA ILE A 237 15.25 -9.93 -9.29
C ILE A 237 15.30 -9.71 -10.81
N GLN A 238 14.53 -10.50 -11.57
CA GLN A 238 14.47 -10.39 -13.02
C GLN A 238 13.94 -9.02 -13.47
N ALA A 239 12.89 -8.52 -12.81
CA ALA A 239 12.30 -7.22 -13.12
C ALA A 239 13.32 -6.08 -12.91
N LEU A 240 14.10 -6.13 -11.83
CA LEU A 240 15.14 -5.14 -11.56
C LEU A 240 16.34 -5.23 -12.50
N GLN A 241 16.75 -6.44 -12.87
CA GLN A 241 17.79 -6.64 -13.89
C GLN A 241 17.36 -6.07 -15.24
N SER A 242 16.14 -6.41 -15.69
CA SER A 242 15.59 -5.88 -16.94
C SER A 242 15.46 -4.36 -16.93
N ALA A 243 15.03 -3.77 -15.80
CA ALA A 243 14.94 -2.31 -15.67
C ALA A 243 16.32 -1.63 -15.73
N SER A 244 17.33 -2.23 -15.10
CA SER A 244 18.71 -1.71 -15.15
C SER A 244 19.34 -1.80 -16.54
N GLU A 245 18.94 -2.77 -17.36
CA GLU A 245 19.44 -2.96 -18.73
C GLU A 245 18.75 -2.06 -19.76
N ALA A 246 17.53 -1.60 -19.48
CA ALA A 246 16.64 -0.99 -20.46
C ALA A 246 17.00 0.45 -20.92
N GLU A 247 18.14 1.03 -20.53
CA GLU A 247 18.56 2.43 -20.83
C GLU A 247 17.42 3.46 -20.71
N SER A 248 16.47 3.22 -19.80
CA SER A 248 15.25 4.03 -19.67
C SER A 248 15.24 4.74 -18.32
N ASP A 249 14.72 5.97 -18.28
CA ASP A 249 14.48 6.75 -17.05
C ASP A 249 13.33 6.16 -16.18
N THR A 250 13.05 4.86 -16.29
CA THR A 250 11.97 4.20 -15.57
C THR A 250 12.51 3.47 -14.35
N VAL A 251 11.88 3.69 -13.19
CA VAL A 251 12.22 3.02 -11.94
C VAL A 251 11.07 2.10 -11.58
N PRO A 252 11.30 0.78 -11.41
CA PRO A 252 10.25 -0.12 -10.97
C PRO A 252 9.64 0.36 -9.65
N ASP A 253 8.30 0.43 -9.58
CA ASP A 253 7.63 0.80 -8.33
C ASP A 253 7.61 -0.37 -7.35
N ILE A 254 8.70 -0.48 -6.59
CA ILE A 254 8.88 -1.51 -5.56
C ILE A 254 7.84 -1.38 -4.43
N GLY A 255 7.21 -0.22 -4.27
CA GLY A 255 6.13 -0.04 -3.29
C GLY A 255 4.96 -1.00 -3.54
N ILE A 256 4.62 -1.25 -4.82
CA ILE A 256 3.62 -2.26 -5.18
C ILE A 256 4.09 -3.66 -4.75
N LEU A 257 5.33 -4.04 -5.04
CA LEU A 257 5.84 -5.37 -4.69
C LEU A 257 5.79 -5.60 -3.19
N LEU A 258 6.23 -4.63 -2.39
CA LEU A 258 6.19 -4.72 -0.93
C LEU A 258 4.76 -4.78 -0.41
N SER A 259 3.82 -4.07 -1.05
CA SER A 259 2.39 -4.12 -0.69
C SER A 259 1.77 -5.49 -0.98
N ILE A 260 2.01 -6.04 -2.17
CA ILE A 260 1.60 -7.40 -2.55
C ILE A 260 2.16 -8.42 -1.56
N TYR A 261 3.47 -8.33 -1.29
CA TYR A 261 4.16 -9.25 -0.38
C TYR A 261 3.58 -9.21 1.03
N SER A 262 3.34 -8.00 1.53
CA SER A 262 2.76 -7.74 2.85
C SER A 262 1.32 -8.28 2.96
N SER A 263 0.48 -8.04 1.96
CA SER A 263 -0.87 -8.60 1.89
C SER A 263 -0.87 -10.12 1.83
N GLY A 264 0.04 -10.72 1.06
CA GLY A 264 0.21 -12.18 1.00
C GLY A 264 0.60 -12.78 2.36
N CYS A 265 1.53 -12.14 3.09
CA CYS A 265 1.91 -12.58 4.44
C CYS A 265 0.72 -12.51 5.41
N ARG A 266 -0.03 -11.40 5.41
CA ARG A 266 -1.25 -11.26 6.24
C ARG A 266 -2.29 -12.33 5.92
N GLN A 267 -2.48 -12.64 4.64
CA GLN A 267 -3.43 -13.66 4.21
C GLN A 267 -3.02 -15.06 4.70
N LEU A 268 -1.74 -15.43 4.59
CA LEU A 268 -1.25 -16.70 5.13
C LEU A 268 -1.51 -16.85 6.63
N VAL A 269 -1.31 -15.78 7.40
CA VAL A 269 -1.58 -15.76 8.85
C VAL A 269 -3.08 -15.86 9.11
N ALA A 270 -3.92 -15.11 8.38
CA ALA A 270 -5.37 -15.15 8.52
C ALA A 270 -5.95 -16.54 8.21
N GLU A 271 -5.34 -17.28 7.29
CA GLU A 271 -5.74 -18.63 6.90
C GLU A 271 -5.06 -19.74 7.74
N GLY A 272 -4.15 -19.38 8.65
CA GLY A 272 -3.38 -20.33 9.46
C GLY A 272 -2.42 -21.23 8.67
N ARG A 273 -1.97 -20.78 7.48
CA ARG A 273 -1.03 -21.51 6.60
C ARG A 273 0.43 -21.04 6.77
N ASP A 274 0.65 -20.03 7.59
CA ASP A 274 1.91 -19.31 7.77
C ASP A 274 3.04 -20.17 8.34
N MET A 275 2.77 -20.99 9.36
CA MET A 275 3.79 -21.83 10.03
C MET A 275 4.50 -22.83 9.11
N LEU A 276 3.81 -23.38 8.12
CA LEU A 276 4.40 -24.28 7.13
C LEU A 276 5.13 -23.51 6.03
N ARG A 277 4.59 -22.36 5.64
CA ARG A 277 5.08 -21.57 4.50
C ARG A 277 6.32 -20.74 4.82
N ILE A 278 6.48 -20.30 6.06
CA ILE A 278 7.60 -19.43 6.44
C ILE A 278 8.97 -20.02 6.10
N PHE A 279 9.16 -21.32 6.30
CA PHE A 279 10.45 -21.96 6.03
C PHE A 279 10.77 -21.96 4.53
N ASP A 280 9.79 -22.30 3.68
CA ASP A 280 9.96 -22.23 2.22
C ASP A 280 10.23 -20.80 1.77
N ILE A 281 9.45 -19.83 2.28
CA ILE A 281 9.59 -18.41 1.93
C ILE A 281 10.98 -17.89 2.32
N MET A 282 11.41 -18.13 3.55
CA MET A 282 12.70 -17.67 4.04
C MET A 282 13.87 -18.39 3.36
N ASP A 283 13.70 -19.65 2.95
CA ASP A 283 14.70 -20.37 2.15
C ASP A 283 14.86 -19.75 0.76
N TRP A 284 13.76 -19.42 0.07
CA TRP A 284 13.79 -18.68 -1.20
C TRP A 284 14.47 -17.32 -1.06
N ILE A 285 14.10 -16.52 -0.05
CA ILE A 285 14.72 -15.22 0.22
C ILE A 285 16.22 -15.38 0.50
N THR A 286 16.60 -16.37 1.31
CA THR A 286 18.00 -16.60 1.69
C THR A 286 18.83 -17.02 0.48
N LYS A 287 18.34 -17.97 -0.33
CA LYS A 287 19.00 -18.41 -1.57
C LYS A 287 19.16 -17.24 -2.55
N GLY A 288 18.11 -16.46 -2.77
CA GLY A 288 18.16 -15.28 -3.63
C GLY A 288 19.16 -14.24 -3.13
N ALA A 289 19.19 -13.96 -1.82
CA ALA A 289 20.13 -13.00 -1.25
C ALA A 289 21.59 -13.45 -1.39
N ILE A 290 21.89 -14.73 -1.14
CA ILE A 290 23.24 -15.28 -1.31
C ILE A 290 23.66 -15.24 -2.78
N ASP A 291 22.80 -15.64 -3.71
CA ASP A 291 23.08 -15.60 -5.15
C ASP A 291 23.39 -14.18 -5.66
N ILE A 292 22.60 -13.18 -5.24
CA ILE A 292 22.84 -11.75 -5.54
C ILE A 292 24.21 -11.31 -5.02
N LEU A 293 24.56 -11.68 -3.79
CA LEU A 293 25.82 -11.31 -3.15
C LEU A 293 27.03 -11.99 -3.83
N GLU A 294 26.91 -13.24 -4.24
CA GLU A 294 27.96 -13.97 -4.96
C GLU A 294 28.21 -13.40 -6.36
N LYS A 295 27.13 -13.03 -7.06
CA LYS A 295 27.19 -12.35 -8.37
C LYS A 295 27.71 -10.91 -8.26
N GLY A 296 27.57 -10.29 -7.07
CA GLY A 296 27.94 -8.91 -6.84
C GLY A 296 27.00 -7.93 -7.56
N ASP A 297 25.72 -8.27 -7.61
CA ASP A 297 24.68 -7.47 -8.25
C ASP A 297 24.49 -6.12 -7.53
N SER A 298 24.26 -5.07 -8.32
CA SER A 298 24.11 -3.68 -7.86
C SER A 298 22.76 -3.05 -8.20
N THR A 299 21.82 -3.83 -8.74
CA THR A 299 20.47 -3.39 -9.16
C THR A 299 19.53 -3.00 -8.01
N GLY A 300 19.98 -3.08 -6.75
CA GLY A 300 19.13 -2.88 -5.58
C GLY A 300 18.30 -4.11 -5.19
N SER A 301 18.43 -5.24 -5.90
CA SER A 301 17.70 -6.48 -5.63
C SER A 301 17.88 -6.99 -4.19
N LEU A 302 19.08 -6.88 -3.62
CA LEU A 302 19.32 -7.26 -2.23
C LEU A 302 18.46 -6.44 -1.25
N ALA A 303 18.28 -5.14 -1.49
CA ALA A 303 17.47 -4.29 -0.63
C ALA A 303 15.99 -4.72 -0.62
N VAL A 304 15.47 -5.15 -1.77
CA VAL A 304 14.12 -5.70 -1.89
C VAL A 304 14.00 -7.02 -1.13
N LEU A 305 14.97 -7.93 -1.26
CA LEU A 305 14.92 -9.20 -0.52
C LEU A 305 15.07 -9.02 0.99
N LEU A 306 15.90 -8.06 1.43
CA LEU A 306 15.97 -7.69 2.85
C LEU A 306 14.62 -7.13 3.32
N ALA A 307 13.92 -6.33 2.51
CA ALA A 307 12.58 -5.84 2.83
C ALA A 307 11.55 -6.98 2.89
N PHE A 308 11.59 -7.94 1.97
CA PHE A 308 10.75 -9.16 2.03
C PHE A 308 11.00 -9.95 3.30
N ALA A 309 12.26 -10.16 3.71
CA ALA A 309 12.59 -10.82 4.97
C ALA A 309 12.01 -10.06 6.18
N GLN A 310 12.14 -8.73 6.19
CA GLN A 310 11.60 -7.89 7.27
C GLN A 310 10.07 -8.00 7.36
N ILE A 311 9.38 -7.96 6.21
CA ILE A 311 7.92 -8.08 6.14
C ILE A 311 7.46 -9.49 6.57
N THR A 312 8.11 -10.53 6.05
CA THR A 312 7.80 -11.93 6.39
C THR A 312 7.89 -12.16 7.89
N LEU A 313 9.03 -11.79 8.48
CA LEU A 313 9.31 -12.01 9.91
C LEU A 313 8.62 -10.99 10.82
N HIS A 314 7.98 -9.96 10.25
CA HIS A 314 7.08 -9.08 10.99
C HIS A 314 5.70 -9.70 11.17
N PHE A 315 5.11 -10.22 10.08
CA PHE A 315 3.75 -10.74 10.10
C PHE A 315 3.65 -12.19 10.54
N ILE A 316 4.61 -13.04 10.15
CA ILE A 316 4.57 -14.46 10.48
C ILE A 316 5.31 -14.68 11.80
N HIS A 317 4.52 -14.83 12.87
CA HIS A 317 5.05 -14.98 14.22
C HIS A 317 5.65 -16.38 14.42
N THR A 318 6.98 -16.43 14.44
CA THR A 318 7.75 -17.62 14.80
C THR A 318 8.86 -17.25 15.78
N ASP A 319 9.58 -18.26 16.30
CA ASP A 319 10.78 -18.02 17.10
C ASP A 319 11.93 -17.41 16.29
N LEU A 320 11.84 -17.39 14.95
CA LEU A 320 12.83 -16.77 14.08
C LEU A 320 12.55 -15.26 13.94
N SER A 321 13.37 -14.45 14.59
CA SER A 321 13.36 -12.99 14.39
C SER A 321 14.21 -12.55 13.19
N TYR A 322 13.93 -11.38 12.63
CA TYR A 322 14.78 -10.78 11.58
C TYR A 322 16.22 -10.58 12.04
N SER A 323 16.44 -10.16 13.29
CA SER A 323 17.80 -10.07 13.86
C SER A 323 18.53 -11.40 13.85
N THR A 324 17.86 -12.48 14.27
CA THR A 324 18.45 -13.82 14.31
C THR A 324 18.75 -14.35 12.92
N TRP A 325 17.80 -14.19 11.97
CA TRP A 325 18.02 -14.57 10.58
C TRP A 325 19.18 -13.78 9.97
N PHE A 326 19.19 -12.46 10.09
CA PHE A 326 20.23 -11.61 9.50
C PHE A 326 21.62 -11.95 10.06
N GLU A 327 21.74 -12.11 11.38
CA GLU A 327 23.00 -12.48 12.03
C GLU A 327 23.49 -13.84 11.54
N ASN A 328 22.62 -14.85 11.50
CA ASN A 328 23.00 -16.19 11.05
C ASN A 328 23.38 -16.25 9.57
N THR A 329 22.69 -15.50 8.72
CA THR A 329 22.91 -15.51 7.27
C THR A 329 24.19 -14.75 6.90
N PHE A 330 24.45 -13.59 7.50
CA PHE A 330 25.45 -12.65 6.98
C PHE A 330 26.64 -12.37 7.89
N SER A 331 26.52 -12.58 9.21
CA SER A 331 27.52 -12.10 10.18
C SER A 331 28.18 -13.23 10.96
N ASN A 332 27.40 -14.21 11.42
CA ASN A 332 27.88 -15.26 12.30
C ASN A 332 28.87 -16.19 11.56
N PRO A 333 30.16 -16.22 11.93
CA PRO A 333 31.19 -17.00 11.23
C PRO A 333 30.95 -18.51 11.23
N LYS A 334 30.07 -19.01 12.12
CA LYS A 334 29.74 -20.44 12.21
C LYS A 334 28.67 -20.88 11.21
N THR A 335 27.86 -19.94 10.73
CA THR A 335 26.67 -20.24 9.91
C THR A 335 26.69 -19.55 8.57
N THR A 336 27.35 -18.40 8.45
CA THR A 336 27.43 -17.66 7.20
C THR A 336 28.28 -18.42 6.17
N THR A 337 27.80 -18.47 4.94
CA THR A 337 28.52 -18.99 3.77
C THR A 337 29.11 -17.87 2.91
N LEU A 338 29.05 -16.62 3.40
CA LEU A 338 29.34 -15.45 2.60
C LEU A 338 30.83 -15.34 2.25
N THR A 339 31.12 -15.15 0.97
CA THR A 339 32.49 -14.90 0.50
C THR A 339 32.95 -13.49 0.86
N LYS A 340 34.26 -13.21 0.84
CA LYS A 340 34.78 -11.84 1.04
C LYS A 340 34.18 -10.83 0.05
N ARG A 341 33.97 -11.26 -1.21
CA ARG A 341 33.32 -10.44 -2.24
C ARG A 341 31.87 -10.16 -1.86
N GLY A 342 31.13 -11.20 -1.51
CA GLY A 342 29.74 -11.07 -1.07
C GLY A 342 29.60 -10.15 0.15
N HIS A 343 30.51 -10.24 1.12
CA HIS A 343 30.54 -9.33 2.26
C HIS A 343 30.75 -7.86 1.84
N GLY A 344 31.65 -7.63 0.88
CA GLY A 344 31.84 -6.29 0.31
C GLY A 344 30.59 -5.74 -0.39
N THR A 345 29.90 -6.57 -1.17
CA THR A 345 28.62 -6.18 -1.81
C THR A 345 27.54 -5.91 -0.77
N LEU A 346 27.42 -6.76 0.25
CA LEU A 346 26.49 -6.56 1.37
C LEU A 346 26.72 -5.20 2.03
N LEU A 347 27.96 -4.91 2.45
CA LEU A 347 28.29 -3.64 3.09
C LEU A 347 27.94 -2.44 2.22
N LYS A 348 28.28 -2.49 0.92
CA LYS A 348 27.94 -1.42 -0.01
C LYS A 348 26.43 -1.19 -0.09
N THR A 349 25.63 -2.25 -0.24
CA THR A 349 24.17 -2.11 -0.27
C THR A 349 23.63 -1.56 1.04
N LEU A 350 24.11 -2.05 2.19
CA LEU A 350 23.67 -1.55 3.49
C LEU A 350 24.04 -0.08 3.68
N GLU A 351 25.23 0.36 3.23
CA GLU A 351 25.66 1.75 3.24
C GLU A 351 24.72 2.64 2.40
N ASP A 352 24.37 2.21 1.19
CA ASP A 352 23.43 2.92 0.31
C ASP A 352 22.03 3.04 0.94
N MET A 353 21.62 2.04 1.74
CA MET A 353 20.33 2.02 2.42
C MET A 353 20.27 2.89 3.69
N ILE A 354 21.41 3.28 4.30
CA ILE A 354 21.45 4.00 5.59
C ILE A 354 20.50 5.21 5.65
N PRO A 355 20.43 6.10 4.64
CA PRO A 355 19.56 7.27 4.68
C PRO A 355 18.07 6.91 4.72
N TYR A 356 17.70 5.77 4.13
CA TYR A 356 16.34 5.35 3.77
C TYR A 356 15.85 4.15 4.59
N GLU A 357 16.54 3.82 5.68
CA GLU A 357 16.23 2.64 6.49
C GLU A 357 15.55 3.04 7.81
N ILE A 358 14.63 2.20 8.29
CA ILE A 358 13.92 2.46 9.55
C ILE A 358 14.86 2.27 10.76
N PRO A 359 14.68 3.04 11.85
CA PRO A 359 15.65 3.06 12.95
C PRO A 359 15.94 1.68 13.57
N SER A 360 14.90 0.85 13.74
CA SER A 360 15.06 -0.50 14.31
C SER A 360 15.89 -1.43 13.42
N VAL A 361 15.74 -1.32 12.09
CA VAL A 361 16.52 -2.13 11.16
C VAL A 361 17.99 -1.69 11.16
N LEU A 362 18.25 -0.38 11.19
CA LEU A 362 19.61 0.16 11.36
C LEU A 362 20.27 -0.35 12.65
N GLN A 363 19.53 -0.42 13.75
CA GLN A 363 20.02 -0.99 15.02
C GLN A 363 20.33 -2.48 14.89
N ILE A 364 19.50 -3.24 14.16
CA ILE A 364 19.74 -4.68 13.91
C ILE A 364 21.00 -4.87 13.07
N HIS A 365 21.12 -4.22 11.92
CA HIS A 365 22.29 -4.33 11.05
C HIS A 365 23.57 -3.88 11.76
N GLY A 366 23.51 -2.74 12.45
CA GLY A 366 24.63 -2.22 13.22
C GLY A 366 25.06 -3.15 14.35
N LYS A 367 24.11 -3.76 15.09
CA LYS A 367 24.41 -4.69 16.18
C LYS A 367 25.00 -6.01 15.67
N ALA A 368 24.50 -6.53 14.56
CA ALA A 368 25.00 -7.78 13.97
C ALA A 368 26.47 -7.61 13.57
N LEU A 369 26.79 -6.53 12.86
CA LEU A 369 28.15 -6.28 12.35
C LEU A 369 29.09 -5.61 13.38
N PHE A 370 28.61 -5.31 14.58
CA PHE A 370 29.32 -4.48 15.56
C PHE A 370 30.73 -4.98 15.94
N ASN A 371 30.91 -6.30 16.03
CA ASN A 371 32.15 -6.92 16.47
C ASN A 371 33.14 -7.19 15.32
N HIS A 372 32.77 -6.88 14.09
CA HIS A 372 33.61 -7.12 12.92
C HIS A 372 34.52 -5.90 12.70
N THR A 373 35.81 -6.04 13.00
CA THR A 373 36.78 -4.92 12.91
C THR A 373 36.86 -4.31 11.50
N GLN A 374 36.63 -5.12 10.47
CA GLN A 374 36.60 -4.70 9.07
C GLN A 374 35.39 -3.82 8.71
N ASP A 375 34.35 -3.81 9.55
CA ASP A 375 33.09 -3.10 9.30
C ASP A 375 33.01 -1.76 10.08
N ALA A 376 34.12 -1.33 10.69
CA ALA A 376 34.16 -0.16 11.58
C ALA A 376 33.65 1.15 10.92
N LEU A 377 33.85 1.31 9.61
CA LEU A 377 33.35 2.46 8.84
C LEU A 377 31.83 2.45 8.76
N PHE A 378 31.23 1.33 8.35
CA PHE A 378 29.78 1.12 8.32
C PHE A 378 29.17 1.37 9.70
N ILE A 379 29.75 0.80 10.76
CA ILE A 379 29.28 1.00 12.14
C ILE A 379 29.29 2.49 12.54
N ARG A 380 30.29 3.25 12.11
CA ARG A 380 30.36 4.69 12.37
C ARG A 380 29.24 5.46 11.64
N LEU A 381 28.94 5.08 10.39
CA LEU A 381 27.86 5.69 9.60
C LEU A 381 26.49 5.38 10.22
N VAL A 382 26.24 4.13 10.60
CA VAL A 382 25.02 3.71 11.30
C VAL A 382 24.84 4.48 12.61
N ARG A 383 25.88 4.57 13.45
CA ARG A 383 25.81 5.33 14.70
C ARG A 383 25.51 6.80 14.50
N LYS A 384 26.11 7.42 13.48
CA LYS A 384 25.84 8.81 13.11
C LYS A 384 24.37 8.96 12.70
N ARG A 385 23.86 8.07 11.85
CA ARG A 385 22.46 8.12 11.41
C ARG A 385 21.47 7.90 12.55
N LEU A 386 21.72 6.93 13.43
CA LEU A 386 20.90 6.68 14.61
C LEU A 386 20.86 7.89 15.56
N LEU A 387 22.00 8.59 15.70
CA LEU A 387 22.07 9.84 16.47
C LEU A 387 21.23 10.96 15.81
N GLU A 388 21.31 11.12 14.49
CA GLU A 388 20.48 12.08 13.73
C GLU A 388 18.98 11.79 13.89
N LEU A 389 18.61 10.50 13.97
CA LEU A 389 17.23 10.03 14.19
C LEU A 389 16.79 10.08 15.66
N GLY A 390 17.67 10.48 16.59
CA GLY A 390 17.36 10.63 18.02
C GLY A 390 17.21 9.33 18.81
N VAL A 391 17.63 8.18 18.26
CA VAL A 391 17.49 6.85 18.88
C VAL A 391 18.83 6.32 19.42
N ASP A 392 18.79 5.22 20.18
CA ASP A 392 20.00 4.62 20.76
C ASP A 392 20.98 4.22 19.66
N ASN A 393 22.23 4.66 19.81
CA ASN A 393 23.35 4.34 18.93
C ASN A 393 24.41 3.47 19.62
N SER A 394 24.09 2.91 20.79
CA SER A 394 25.03 2.08 21.55
C SER A 394 25.33 0.77 20.82
N LEU A 395 24.33 0.25 20.08
CA LEU A 395 24.37 -1.03 19.37
C LEU A 395 24.70 -2.21 20.30
N LYS A 396 24.22 -2.17 21.56
CA LYS A 396 24.47 -3.22 22.55
C LYS A 396 23.39 -4.31 22.58
N LYS A 397 22.18 -3.97 22.16
CA LYS A 397 21.00 -4.85 22.17
C LYS A 397 20.29 -4.78 20.83
N TYR A 398 19.54 -5.82 20.51
CA TYR A 398 18.55 -5.77 19.43
C TYR A 398 17.26 -5.10 19.92
N PRO A 399 16.54 -4.36 19.06
CA PRO A 399 15.18 -3.92 19.34
C PRO A 399 14.22 -5.11 19.44
N SER A 400 13.12 -4.95 20.17
CA SER A 400 12.09 -5.98 20.34
C SER A 400 11.15 -6.11 19.15
N ALA A 401 10.90 -5.01 18.43
CA ALA A 401 10.02 -4.94 17.28
C ALA A 401 10.44 -3.83 16.31
N PHE A 402 10.01 -3.90 15.05
CA PHE A 402 10.35 -2.89 14.04
C PHE A 402 9.82 -1.49 14.37
N ASN A 403 8.64 -1.38 14.99
CA ASN A 403 8.04 -0.12 15.41
C ASN A 403 8.52 0.38 16.79
N GLN A 404 9.42 -0.35 17.45
CA GLN A 404 9.95 -0.02 18.78
C GLN A 404 11.48 0.04 18.75
N PRO A 405 12.08 1.07 18.11
CA PRO A 405 13.52 1.24 18.15
C PRO A 405 13.99 1.50 19.58
N LEU A 406 15.18 1.00 19.91
CA LEU A 406 15.81 1.27 21.19
C LEU A 406 16.00 2.77 21.34
N GLN A 407 15.52 3.30 22.44
CA GLN A 407 15.57 4.72 22.74
C GLN A 407 16.88 5.06 23.44
N THR A 408 17.48 6.21 23.11
CA THR A 408 18.61 6.74 23.85
C THR A 408 18.19 6.92 25.31
N SER A 409 19.12 6.77 26.26
CA SER A 409 18.89 7.21 27.64
C SER A 409 18.43 8.68 27.74
N ALA A 410 18.70 9.49 26.71
CA ALA A 410 18.20 10.86 26.52
C ALA A 410 16.76 10.96 25.97
N SER A 411 16.23 9.99 25.21
CA SER A 411 14.84 10.02 24.73
C SER A 411 13.84 9.37 25.69
N ILE A 412 14.30 8.42 26.53
CA ILE A 412 13.60 8.10 27.80
C ILE A 412 13.52 9.33 28.70
N ALA A 413 14.48 10.26 28.57
CA ALA A 413 14.46 11.53 29.24
C ALA A 413 13.58 12.59 28.56
N SER A 414 13.04 12.45 27.35
CA SER A 414 12.16 13.50 26.77
C SER A 414 10.84 13.61 27.52
N ASN A 415 10.17 12.47 27.74
CA ASN A 415 8.94 12.43 28.56
C ASN A 415 9.27 12.70 30.04
N ALA A 416 10.40 12.18 30.54
CA ALA A 416 10.81 12.46 31.92
C ALA A 416 11.33 13.90 32.15
N VAL A 417 11.81 14.60 31.11
CA VAL A 417 12.26 16.01 31.18
C VAL A 417 11.04 16.91 31.12
N GLU A 418 10.07 16.63 30.26
CA GLU A 418 8.80 17.36 30.25
C GLU A 418 8.04 17.19 31.57
N ASP A 419 8.04 15.98 32.15
CA ASP A 419 7.54 15.73 33.50
C ASP A 419 8.37 16.48 34.56
N GLN A 420 9.70 16.51 34.45
CA GLN A 420 10.56 17.27 35.36
C GLN A 420 10.37 18.78 35.25
N VAL A 421 10.10 19.30 34.04
CA VAL A 421 9.75 20.70 33.81
C VAL A 421 8.39 20.99 34.43
N THR A 422 7.40 20.12 34.20
CA THR A 422 6.05 20.24 34.79
C THR A 422 6.13 20.23 36.31
N LEU A 423 6.83 19.26 36.91
CA LEU A 423 7.05 19.17 38.35
C LEU A 423 7.86 20.37 38.91
N ALA A 424 8.81 20.90 38.15
CA ALA A 424 9.57 22.08 38.54
C ALA A 424 8.67 23.33 38.61
N VAL A 425 7.84 23.55 37.58
CA VAL A 425 6.88 24.66 37.54
C VAL A 425 5.83 24.51 38.63
N GLU A 426 5.26 23.31 38.80
CA GLU A 426 4.29 23.05 39.88
C GLU A 426 4.90 23.21 41.28
N SER A 427 6.12 22.71 41.50
CA SER A 427 6.81 22.86 42.78
C SER A 427 7.18 24.32 43.06
N PHE A 428 7.44 25.11 42.03
CA PHE A 428 7.69 26.55 42.16
C PHE A 428 6.43 27.28 42.63
N VAL A 429 5.26 26.91 42.09
CA VAL A 429 3.95 27.40 42.57
C VAL A 429 3.69 26.95 44.01
N LYS A 430 3.80 25.65 44.30
CA LYS A 430 3.53 25.07 45.62
C LYS A 430 4.43 25.64 46.72
N LYS A 431 5.63 26.10 46.37
CA LYS A 431 6.61 26.69 47.31
C LYS A 431 6.67 28.21 47.22
N ASN A 432 5.61 28.87 46.72
CA ASN A 432 5.48 30.34 46.68
C ASN A 432 6.69 31.05 46.03
N GLY A 433 7.14 30.58 44.87
CA GLY A 433 8.20 31.23 44.10
C GLY A 433 9.63 30.85 44.50
N VAL A 434 9.81 29.81 45.32
CA VAL A 434 11.13 29.27 45.64
C VAL A 434 11.56 28.26 44.56
N ILE A 435 12.74 28.47 43.97
CA ILE A 435 13.33 27.54 42.98
C ILE A 435 13.45 26.14 43.59
N PRO A 436 12.88 25.09 42.97
CA PRO A 436 12.98 23.74 43.50
C PRO A 436 14.45 23.29 43.66
N THR A 437 14.76 22.66 44.79
CA THR A 437 16.11 22.18 45.10
C THR A 437 16.63 21.18 44.09
N THR A 438 15.75 20.37 43.50
CA THR A 438 16.06 19.42 42.43
C THR A 438 16.58 20.10 41.16
N VAL A 439 16.01 21.25 40.80
CA VAL A 439 16.45 22.07 39.65
C VAL A 439 17.85 22.64 39.90
N LEU A 440 18.11 23.12 41.12
CA LEU A 440 19.42 23.64 41.52
C LEU A 440 20.49 22.52 41.57
N GLN A 441 20.14 21.35 42.07
CA GLN A 441 21.02 20.18 42.08
C GLN A 441 21.38 19.73 40.66
N ASN A 442 20.42 19.71 39.74
CA ASN A 442 20.67 19.39 38.33
C ASN A 442 21.65 20.39 37.68
N PHE A 443 21.56 21.67 38.00
CA PHE A 443 22.53 22.66 37.53
C PHE A 443 23.96 22.40 38.08
N VAL A 444 24.08 22.04 39.37
CA VAL A 444 25.37 21.83 40.04
C VAL A 444 26.03 20.52 39.58
N PHE A 445 25.28 19.42 39.57
CA PHE A 445 25.82 18.08 39.32
C PHE A 445 25.74 17.64 37.86
N ARG A 446 24.88 18.27 37.04
CA ARG A 446 24.62 17.90 35.64
C ARG A 446 24.55 19.13 34.74
N ARG A 447 25.51 20.06 34.89
CA ARG A 447 25.50 21.37 34.23
C ARG A 447 25.29 21.32 32.71
N GLN A 448 26.00 20.43 32.00
CA GLN A 448 25.88 20.30 30.53
C GLN A 448 24.47 19.85 30.11
N TRP A 449 23.90 18.87 30.82
CA TRP A 449 22.53 18.40 30.59
C TRP A 449 21.49 19.47 30.94
N PHE A 450 21.71 20.23 32.02
CA PHE A 450 20.81 21.31 32.41
C PHE A 450 20.70 22.37 31.30
N ILE A 451 21.84 22.77 30.73
CA ILE A 451 21.90 23.78 29.67
C ILE A 451 21.39 23.24 28.34
N ALA A 452 21.79 22.03 27.95
CA ALA A 452 21.46 21.47 26.63
C ALA A 452 20.08 20.80 26.55
N THR A 453 19.45 20.47 27.68
CA THR A 453 18.22 19.66 27.69
C THR A 453 17.11 20.28 28.54
N PHE A 454 17.36 20.61 29.81
CA PHE A 454 16.33 21.15 30.69
C PHE A 454 15.89 22.57 30.31
N LEU A 455 16.83 23.49 30.05
CA LEU A 455 16.50 24.87 29.69
C LEU A 455 15.73 24.99 28.36
N PRO A 456 16.16 24.37 27.25
CA PRO A 456 15.38 24.36 26.01
C PRO A 456 13.97 23.81 26.20
N SER A 457 13.83 22.73 26.97
CA SER A 457 12.52 22.12 27.26
C SER A 457 11.64 23.03 28.12
N LEU A 458 12.20 23.68 29.16
CA LEU A 458 11.49 24.69 29.95
C LEU A 458 11.02 25.86 29.08
N PHE A 459 11.85 26.29 28.12
CA PHE A 459 11.53 27.38 27.19
C PHE A 459 10.44 26.99 26.18
N SER A 460 10.43 25.76 25.66
CA SER A 460 9.40 25.28 24.74
C SER A 460 8.14 24.75 25.42
N TRP A 461 8.16 24.50 26.73
CA TRP A 461 7.02 23.95 27.47
C TRP A 461 5.80 24.87 27.47
N THR A 462 4.62 24.35 27.16
CA THR A 462 3.36 25.11 27.11
C THR A 462 2.25 24.38 27.85
N THR A 463 1.29 25.14 28.38
CA THR A 463 0.11 24.59 29.04
C THR A 463 -1.07 25.56 28.92
N ASN A 464 -2.29 25.03 28.94
CA ASN A 464 -3.52 25.82 28.90
C ASN A 464 -3.82 26.53 30.24
N ASN A 465 -3.07 26.22 31.30
CA ASN A 465 -3.24 26.84 32.61
C ASN A 465 -2.43 28.16 32.70
N SER A 466 -3.14 29.29 32.72
CA SER A 466 -2.54 30.62 32.80
C SER A 466 -1.67 30.84 34.04
N THR A 467 -1.98 30.18 35.16
CA THR A 467 -1.22 30.29 36.41
C THR A 467 0.13 29.59 36.28
N LEU A 468 0.16 28.40 35.68
CA LEU A 468 1.41 27.65 35.45
C LEU A 468 2.27 28.33 34.37
N MET A 469 1.65 28.94 33.35
CA MET A 469 2.39 29.73 32.37
C MET A 469 3.06 30.95 33.01
N ASN A 470 2.38 31.67 33.92
CA ASN A 470 3.01 32.76 34.67
C ASN A 470 4.15 32.23 35.57
N ALA A 471 3.92 31.12 36.26
CA ALA A 471 4.93 30.49 37.10
C ALA A 471 6.19 30.05 36.33
N LYS A 472 6.04 29.55 35.09
CA LYS A 472 7.17 29.27 34.19
C LYS A 472 8.01 30.52 33.94
N HIS A 473 7.39 31.64 33.60
CA HIS A 473 8.11 32.89 33.33
C HIS A 473 8.86 33.38 34.58
N GLN A 474 8.22 33.33 35.74
CA GLN A 474 8.83 33.71 37.01
C GLN A 474 9.99 32.77 37.41
N LEU A 475 9.87 31.47 37.15
CA LEU A 475 10.95 30.50 37.37
C LEU A 475 12.15 30.79 36.46
N ILE A 476 11.93 31.13 35.19
CA ILE A 476 12.99 31.51 34.24
C ILE A 476 13.73 32.76 34.73
N LEU A 477 13.00 33.79 35.17
CA LEU A 477 13.60 35.02 35.73
C LEU A 477 14.42 34.73 37.00
N ALA A 478 13.88 33.96 37.93
CA ALA A 478 14.58 33.59 39.15
C ALA A 478 15.86 32.78 38.87
N LEU A 479 15.85 31.90 37.86
CA LEU A 479 17.03 31.17 37.41
C LEU A 479 18.08 32.10 36.76
N LYS A 480 17.65 33.12 36.01
CA LYS A 480 18.54 34.15 35.45
C LYS A 480 19.20 34.97 36.57
N GLU A 481 18.42 35.50 37.51
CA GLU A 481 18.93 36.31 38.63
C GLU A 481 19.96 35.54 39.49
N LYS A 482 19.80 34.22 39.62
CA LYS A 482 20.75 33.34 40.31
C LYS A 482 21.97 32.93 39.47
N GLY A 483 22.14 33.49 38.26
CA GLY A 483 23.25 33.19 37.35
C GLY A 483 23.24 31.74 36.85
N LYS A 484 22.07 31.10 36.77
CA LYS A 484 21.91 29.71 36.34
C LYS A 484 21.59 29.56 34.85
N ILE A 485 21.30 30.67 34.18
CA ILE A 485 21.09 30.75 32.73
C ILE A 485 22.18 31.66 32.16
N PRO A 486 23.03 31.19 31.22
CA PRO A 486 23.99 32.04 30.53
C PRO A 486 23.28 33.14 29.72
N GLU A 487 23.86 34.35 29.69
CA GLU A 487 23.25 35.51 29.01
C GLU A 487 23.01 35.26 27.51
N SER A 488 23.90 34.53 26.83
CA SER A 488 23.74 34.14 25.43
C SER A 488 22.49 33.27 25.19
N VAL A 489 22.25 32.30 26.07
CA VAL A 489 21.12 31.37 26.00
C VAL A 489 19.80 32.08 26.32
N TYR A 490 19.83 33.00 27.29
CA TYR A 490 18.65 33.79 27.65
C TYR A 490 18.25 34.79 26.55
N ASN A 491 19.22 35.42 25.91
CA ASN A 491 18.96 36.37 24.83
C ASN A 491 18.41 35.67 23.58
N GLU A 492 18.85 34.45 23.28
CA GLU A 492 18.25 33.65 22.20
C GLU A 492 16.77 33.31 22.49
N TYR A 493 16.41 33.11 23.75
CA TYR A 493 15.03 32.84 24.15
C TYR A 493 14.11 34.05 24.02
N ILE A 494 14.53 35.24 24.46
CA ILE A 494 13.69 36.46 24.37
C ILE A 494 13.46 36.90 22.92
N ASN A 495 14.41 36.62 22.04
CA ASN A 495 14.35 37.03 20.63
C ASN A 495 13.57 36.05 19.73
N LYS A 496 13.06 34.95 20.28
CA LYS A 496 12.10 34.03 19.65
C LYS A 496 10.71 34.33 20.19
#